data_AF-A0A2V8S7E9-F1
#
_entry.id   AF-A0A2V8S7E9-F1
#
_cell.length_a   1.000
_cell.length_b   1.000
_cell.length_c   1.000
_cell.angle_alpha   90.00
_cell.angle_beta   90.00
_cell.angle_gamma   90.00
#
_symmetry.space_group_name_H-M   'P 1'
#
loop_
_entity.id
_entity.type
_entity.pdbx_description
1 polymer ?
#
loop_
_entity_poly.entity_id
_entity_poly.type
_entity_poly.pdbx_seq_one_letter_code
_entity_poly.pdbx_strand_id
1 'polypeptide(L)' 'MVSALQADYRTAPITEPERVMLDYVAQLTCDATRITPQDHARLHEVGFDDQAILQITLIASWFNYINRVADALGVGRD' A
#
# COMPACT_ATOMS: atom_id res chain seq x y z
N MET A 1 -9.41 -15.59 2.24
CA MET A 1 -9.11 -14.31 1.57
C MET A 1 -8.26 -13.41 2.47
N VAL A 2 -8.81 -12.89 3.58
CA VAL A 2 -8.09 -11.99 4.51
C VAL A 2 -6.80 -12.60 5.06
N SER A 3 -6.82 -13.87 5.51
CA SER A 3 -5.62 -14.54 6.05
C SER A 3 -4.50 -14.71 5.01
N ALA A 4 -4.84 -14.83 3.72
CA ALA A 4 -3.84 -14.96 2.65
C ALA A 4 -3.16 -13.61 2.37
N LEU A 5 -3.93 -12.51 2.39
CA LEU A 5 -3.40 -11.14 2.27
C LEU A 5 -2.47 -10.77 3.42
N GLN A 6 -2.82 -11.18 4.64
CA GLN A 6 -1.99 -10.97 5.84
C GLN A 6 -0.68 -11.75 5.79
N ALA A 7 -0.71 -12.98 5.27
CA ALA A 7 0.47 -13.83 5.18
C ALA A 7 1.43 -13.38 4.06
N ASP A 8 0.91 -13.29 2.83
CA ASP A 8 1.64 -12.75 1.68
C ASP A 8 0.66 -12.40 0.55
N TYR A 9 0.41 -11.10 0.35
CA TYR A 9 -0.48 -10.63 -0.72
C TYR A 9 -0.03 -11.06 -2.12
N ARG A 10 1.25 -11.41 -2.32
CA ARG A 10 1.76 -11.87 -3.63
C ARG A 10 1.23 -13.25 -3.99
N THR A 11 0.85 -14.07 -3.01
CA THR A 11 0.28 -15.41 -3.25
C THR A 11 -1.25 -15.42 -3.13
N ALA A 12 -1.86 -14.31 -2.71
CA ALA A 12 -3.30 -14.21 -2.57
C ALA A 12 -4.01 -14.23 -3.95
N PRO A 13 -5.22 -14.82 -4.03
CA PRO A 13 -6.03 -14.83 -5.24
C PRO A 13 -6.70 -13.46 -5.45
N ILE A 14 -5.90 -12.45 -5.79
CA ILE A 14 -6.31 -11.07 -6.07
C ILE A 14 -6.21 -10.75 -7.56
N THR A 15 -6.99 -9.76 -7.98
CA THR A 15 -6.98 -9.23 -9.35
C THR A 15 -5.68 -8.49 -9.65
N GLU A 16 -5.40 -8.29 -10.93
CA GLU A 16 -4.21 -7.54 -11.39
C GLU A 16 -4.19 -6.09 -10.88
N PRO A 17 -5.28 -5.30 -10.94
CA PRO A 17 -5.29 -3.96 -10.36
C PRO A 17 -5.00 -3.94 -8.85
N GLU A 18 -5.57 -4.88 -8.09
CA GLU A 18 -5.30 -5.00 -6.65
C GLU A 18 -3.83 -5.31 -6.39
N ARG A 19 -3.21 -6.19 -7.19
CA ARG A 19 -1.79 -6.54 -7.06
C ARG A 19 -0.89 -5.35 -7.33
N VAL A 20 -1.11 -4.62 -8.43
CA VAL A 20 -0.31 -3.44 -8.78
C VAL A 20 -0.45 -2.34 -7.71
N MET A 21 -1.66 -2.13 -7.19
CA MET A 21 -1.89 -1.24 -6.06
C MET A 21 -1.10 -1.66 -4.82
N LEU A 22 -1.13 -2.95 -4.46
CA LEU A 22 -0.43 -3.45 -3.28
C LEU A 22 1.11 -3.43 -3.45
N ASP A 23 1.63 -3.67 -4.65
CA ASP A 23 3.06 -3.50 -4.95
C ASP A 23 3.51 -2.05 -4.74
N TYR A 24 2.71 -1.08 -5.24
CA TYR A 24 2.95 0.35 -5.00
C TYR A 24 2.94 0.71 -3.51
N VAL A 25 1.91 0.29 -2.78
CA VAL A 25 1.75 0.56 -1.34
C VAL A 25 2.89 -0.08 -0.53
N ALA A 26 3.36 -1.27 -0.92
CA ALA A 26 4.49 -1.92 -0.29
C ALA A 26 5.78 -1.11 -0.50
N GLN A 27 6.06 -0.65 -1.72
CA GLN A 27 7.21 0.21 -2.00
C GLN A 27 7.13 1.54 -1.24
N LEU A 28 5.96 2.19 -1.21
CA LEU A 28 5.71 3.42 -0.46
C LEU A 28 6.00 3.25 1.04
N THR A 29 5.65 2.09 1.59
CA THR A 29 5.83 1.77 3.00
C THR A 29 7.28 1.45 3.35
N CYS A 30 7.99 0.73 2.48
CA CYS A 30 9.40 0.40 2.66
C CYS A 30 10.32 1.61 2.41
N ASP A 31 10.14 2.28 1.28
CA ASP A 31 10.93 3.44 0.87
C ASP A 31 10.18 4.27 -0.18
N ALA A 32 9.47 5.29 0.29
CA ALA A 32 8.74 6.24 -0.54
C ALA A 32 9.66 7.04 -1.49
N THR A 33 10.95 7.20 -1.18
CA THR A 33 11.87 8.01 -2.00
C THR A 33 12.23 7.34 -3.32
N ARG A 34 11.96 6.03 -3.43
CA ARG A 34 12.18 5.23 -4.64
C ARG A 34 10.97 5.20 -5.56
N ILE A 35 9.85 5.81 -5.19
CA ILE A 35 8.68 5.94 -6.06
C ILE A 35 9.04 6.87 -7.23
N THR A 36 8.69 6.44 -8.42
CA THR A 36 8.98 7.11 -9.69
C THR A 36 7.70 7.36 -10.50
N PRO A 37 7.74 8.23 -11.53
CA PRO A 37 6.60 8.40 -12.44
C PRO A 37 6.13 7.09 -13.10
N GLN A 38 7.04 6.12 -13.27
CA GLN A 38 6.72 4.80 -13.83
C GLN A 38 5.78 4.00 -12.92
N ASP A 39 5.87 4.15 -11.60
CA ASP A 39 4.97 3.47 -10.67
C ASP A 39 3.54 4.00 -10.80
N HIS A 40 3.37 5.30 -11.00
CA HIS A 40 2.06 5.91 -11.29
C HIS A 40 1.54 5.49 -12.67
N ALA A 41 2.42 5.42 -13.69
CA ALA A 41 2.03 4.94 -15.01
C ALA A 41 1.45 3.51 -14.96
N ARG A 42 2.06 2.61 -14.18
CA ARG A 42 1.54 1.23 -13.99
C ARG A 42 0.17 1.21 -13.31
N LEU A 43 -0.08 2.12 -12.35
CA LEU A 43 -1.40 2.27 -11.73
C LEU A 43 -2.45 2.76 -12.75
N HIS A 44 -2.08 3.68 -13.64
CA HIS A 44 -2.94 4.11 -14.73
C HIS A 44 -3.26 2.99 -15.72
N GLU A 45 -2.26 2.18 -16.09
CA GLU A 45 -2.42 1.06 -17.03
C GLU A 45 -3.47 0.03 -16.54
N VAL A 46 -3.61 -0.14 -15.23
CA VAL A 46 -4.62 -1.03 -14.63
C VAL A 46 -5.94 -0.33 -14.27
N GLY A 47 -6.10 0.95 -14.65
CA GLY A 47 -7.37 1.67 -14.58
C GLY A 47 -7.55 2.61 -13.38
N PHE A 48 -6.52 2.88 -12.58
CA PHE A 48 -6.60 3.92 -11.54
C PHE A 48 -6.40 5.31 -12.15
N ASP A 49 -7.28 6.25 -11.81
CA ASP A 49 -7.11 7.65 -12.17
C ASP A 49 -6.25 8.41 -11.14
N ASP A 50 -5.92 9.67 -11.43
CA ASP A 50 -5.08 10.50 -10.55
C ASP A 50 -5.69 10.63 -9.14
N GLN A 51 -7.02 10.70 -9.06
CA GLN A 51 -7.72 10.80 -7.79
C GLN A 51 -7.57 9.52 -6.98
N ALA A 52 -7.71 8.35 -7.60
CA ALA A 52 -7.52 7.06 -6.96
C ALA A 52 -6.07 6.88 -6.50
N ILE A 53 -5.09 7.24 -7.33
CA ILE A 53 -3.66 7.17 -6.95
C ILE A 53 -3.38 8.06 -5.74
N LEU A 54 -3.92 9.28 -5.72
CA LEU A 54 -3.84 10.16 -4.55
C LEU A 54 -4.47 9.53 -3.31
N GLN A 55 -5.65 8.95 -3.42
CA GLN A 55 -6.34 8.28 -2.31
C GLN A 55 -5.55 7.08 -1.77
N ILE A 56 -5.03 6.22 -2.66
CA ILE A 56 -4.18 5.08 -2.30
C ILE A 56 -2.98 5.56 -1.49
N THR A 57 -2.30 6.60 -1.99
CA THR A 57 -1.12 7.20 -1.35
C THR A 57 -1.44 7.75 0.05
N LEU A 58 -2.54 8.51 0.17
CA LEU A 58 -2.95 9.13 1.43
C LEU A 58 -3.31 8.08 2.49
N ILE A 59 -4.09 7.07 2.11
CA ILE A 59 -4.52 5.99 3.02
C ILE A 59 -3.29 5.22 3.51
N ALA A 60 -2.42 4.77 2.60
CA ALA A 60 -1.21 4.05 2.96
C ALA A 60 -0.28 4.88 3.87
N SER A 61 -0.10 6.16 3.56
CA SER A 61 0.72 7.08 4.36
C SER A 61 0.16 7.32 5.76
N TRP A 62 -1.18 7.41 5.89
CA TRP A 62 -1.85 7.54 7.18
C TRP A 62 -1.62 6.32 8.07
N PHE A 63 -1.76 5.10 7.53
CA PHE A 63 -1.45 3.88 8.27
C PHE A 63 0.02 3.83 8.71
N ASN A 64 0.93 4.23 7.83
CA ASN A 64 2.35 4.34 8.16
C ASN A 64 2.62 5.31 9.32
N TYR A 65 1.93 6.45 9.36
CA TYR A 65 2.02 7.39 10.47
C TYR A 65 1.45 6.82 11.77
N ILE A 66 0.21 6.31 11.76
CA ILE A 66 -0.46 5.87 12.98
C ILE A 66 0.18 4.63 13.59
N ASN A 67 0.70 3.70 12.77
CA ASN A 67 1.42 2.53 13.25
C ASN A 67 2.67 2.95 14.03
N ARG A 68 3.43 3.93 13.52
CA ARG A 68 4.61 4.47 14.23
C ARG A 68 4.24 5.11 15.57
N VAL A 69 3.12 5.83 15.62
CA VAL A 69 2.63 6.44 16.87
C VAL A 69 2.20 5.36 17.87
N ALA A 70 1.42 4.37 17.43
CA ALA A 70 0.97 3.27 18.27
C ALA A 70 2.15 2.46 18.82
N ASP A 71 3.11 2.11 17.97
CA ASP A 71 4.32 1.37 18.34
C ASP A 71 5.18 2.15 19.34
N ALA A 72 5.36 3.46 19.13
CA ALA A 72 6.15 4.31 20.01
C ALA A 72 5.50 4.51 21.39
N LEU A 73 4.16 4.52 21.46
CA LEU A 73 3.41 4.68 22.71
C LEU A 73 3.05 3.35 23.39
N GLY A 74 3.37 2.21 22.76
CA GLY A 74 3.10 0.88 23.31
C GLY A 74 1.61 0.50 23.33
N VAL A 75 0.79 1.10 22.46
CA VAL A 75 -0.64 0.82 22.37
C VAL A 75 -0.85 -0.62 21.91
N GLY A 76 -1.65 -1.41 22.65
CA GLY A 76 -1.97 -2.80 22.29
C GLY A 76 -0.90 -3.84 22.65
N ARG A 77 0.02 -3.51 23.57
CA ARG A 77 1.03 -4.43 24.11
C ARG A 77 0.63 -5.14 25.42
N ASP A 78 -0.65 -5.10 25.78
CA ASP A 78 -1.22 -5.87 26.90
C ASP A 78 -1.84 -7.20 26.43
#